data_AF-A0A6P0IV67-F1
#
_entry.id   AF-A0A6P0IV67-F1
#
_cell.length_a   1.000
_cell.length_b   1.000
_cell.length_c   1.000
_cell.angle_alpha   90.00
_cell.angle_beta   90.00
_cell.angle_gamma   90.00
#
_symmetry.space_group_name_H-M   'P 1'
#
loop_
_entity.id
_entity.type
_entity.pdbx_description
1 polymer ?
#
loop_
_entity_poly.entity_id
_entity_poly.type
_entity_poly.pdbx_seq_one_letter_code
_entity_poly.pdbx_strand_id
1 'polypeptide(L)' 'MTNRLAQSQSLYLRKHAENPIDWWPWCEEAL' A
#
# COMPACT_ATOMS: atom_id res chain seq x y z
N MET A 1 3.93 -4.23 -10.95
CA MET A 1 4.67 -3.19 -10.20
C MET A 1 4.16 -3.26 -8.78
N THR A 2 5.05 -3.40 -7.81
CA THR A 2 4.66 -3.57 -6.41
C THR A 2 4.68 -2.21 -5.70
N ASN A 3 3.53 -1.74 -5.24
CA ASN A 3 3.39 -0.45 -4.55
C ASN A 3 3.75 -0.56 -3.05
N ARG A 4 3.66 0.56 -2.34
CA ARG A 4 4.05 0.69 -0.92
C ARG A 4 3.22 -0.18 0.04
N LEU A 5 2.04 -0.63 -0.37
CA LEU A 5 1.18 -1.47 0.47
C LEU A 5 1.81 -2.86 0.75
N ALA A 6 2.78 -3.31 -0.04
CA ALA A 6 3.50 -4.57 0.19
C ALA A 6 4.14 -4.66 1.58
N GLN A 7 4.53 -3.52 2.16
CA GLN A 7 5.18 -3.43 3.47
C GLN A 7 4.19 -3.16 4.62
N SER A 8 2.89 -3.03 4.32
CA SER A 8 1.88 -2.83 5.36
C SER A 8 1.80 -4.04 6.28
N GLN A 9 1.53 -3.82 7.57
CA GLN A 9 1.26 -4.92 8.52
C GLN A 9 -0.09 -5.61 8.25
N SER A 10 -1.03 -4.90 7.63
CA SER A 10 -2.35 -5.44 7.30
C SER A 10 -2.26 -6.43 6.14
N LEU A 11 -2.72 -7.67 6.37
CA LEU A 11 -2.88 -8.67 5.31
C LEU A 11 -3.80 -8.19 4.19
N TYR A 12 -4.84 -7.43 4.53
CA TYR A 12 -5.77 -6.88 3.55
C TYR A 12 -5.05 -5.89 2.62
N LEU A 13 -4.26 -4.97 3.18
CA LEU A 13 -3.51 -3.98 2.37
C LEU A 13 -2.46 -4.65 1.49
N ARG A 14 -1.74 -5.67 2.00
CA ARG A 14 -0.76 -6.42 1.19
C ARG A 14 -1.38 -7.13 -0.01
N LYS A 15 -2.66 -7.54 0.05
CA LYS A 15 -3.36 -8.12 -1.11
C LYS A 15 -3.52 -7.14 -2.28
N HIS A 16 -3.42 -5.85 -2.02
CA HIS A 16 -3.53 -4.78 -3.03
C HIS A 16 -2.17 -4.24 -3.49
N ALA A 17 -1.07 -4.90 -3.12
CA ALA A 17 0.29 -4.46 -3.43
C ALA A 17 0.62 -4.45 -4.94
N GLU A 18 -0.08 -5.25 -5.73
CA GLU A 18 0.14 -5.40 -7.18
C GLU A 18 -0.73 -4.45 -8.02
N ASN A 19 -1.58 -3.64 -7.38
CA ASN A 19 -2.42 -2.69 -8.09
C ASN A 19 -1.55 -1.71 -8.90
N PRO A 20 -1.97 -1.35 -10.12
CA PRO A 20 -1.19 -0.46 -11.00
C PRO A 20 -1.11 0.97 -10.48
N ILE A 21 -2.01 1.35 -9.57
CA ILE A 21 -1.97 2.61 -8.84
C ILE A 21 -0.98 2.47 -7.68
N ASP A 22 -0.09 3.45 -7.56
CA ASP A 22 0.91 3.51 -6.50
C ASP A 22 0.30 3.98 -5.17
N TRP A 23 -0.47 3.08 -4.57
CA TRP A 23 -1.17 3.34 -3.31
C TRP A 23 -0.20 3.53 -2.15
N TRP A 24 -0.55 4.47 -1.28
CA TRP A 24 0.08 4.69 0.01
C TRP A 24 -0.76 4.10 1.14
N PRO A 25 -0.13 3.53 2.18
CA PRO A 25 -0.81 3.34 3.46
C PRO A 25 -1.13 4.72 4.06
N TRP A 26 -2.14 4.80 4.93
CA TRP A 26 -2.41 6.04 5.66
C TRP A 26 -1.23 6.40 6.57
N CYS A 27 -0.66 7.58 6.39
CA CYS A 27 0.44 8.13 7.17
C CYS A 27 0.36 9.67 7.20
N GLU A 28 1.22 10.33 7.99
CA GLU A 28 1.21 11.79 8.10
C GLU A 28 1.52 12.49 6.77
N GLU A 29 2.35 11.86 5.92
CA GLU A 29 2.66 12.36 4.57
C GLU A 29 1.51 12.16 3.57
N ALA A 30 0.48 11.39 3.93
CA ALA A 30 -0.70 11.16 3.10
C ALA A 30 -1.87 12.13 3.41
N LEU A 31 -1.73 12.98 4.44
CA LEU A 31 -2.66 14.07 4.77
C LEU A 31 -2.46 15.26 3.82
#